data_AF-A0A4S4APQ4-F1
#
_entry.id   AF-A0A4S4APQ4-F1
#
_cell.length_a   1.000
_cell.length_b   1.000
_cell.length_c   1.000
_cell.angle_alpha   90.00
_cell.angle_beta   90.00
_cell.angle_gamma   90.00
#
_symmetry.space_group_name_H-M   'P 1'
#
loop_
_entity.id
_entity.type
_entity.pdbx_description
1 polymer ?
#
loop_
_entity_poly.entity_id
_entity_poly.type
_entity_poly.pdbx_seq_one_letter_code
_entity_poly.pdbx_strand_id
1 'polypeptide(L)'
;MENETSVLPGHVVLLGQALRPLRAALARHLETSVAQTGFDADFAATARHSLDAIDLDVRRICAAALEPMGRLAALDRCGDAEILGAAQDFQAVLLPLMNGHTRIAALRVPGEDAHAHGLLLDTYRHHLRNVLCWLEELTDSIADPVGALRRRGLPTTGRVELRVRLTSTLAPQRIELGVWIAQRELLTAQRHRNTLPSARPAVRTDYGSGGFAPLPACPKAGLGFWGTLGAVVLGVGIAGMLFGDDCDCE
;
A
#
# COMPACT_ATOMS: atom_id res chain seq x y z
N MET A 1 43.02 -0.10 -4.63
CA MET A 1 41.58 0.04 -4.38
C MET A 1 41.18 -1.12 -3.52
N GLU A 2 41.29 -0.96 -2.20
CA GLU A 2 40.89 -1.99 -1.24
C GLU A 2 39.37 -1.98 -1.14
N ASN A 3 38.76 -3.17 -1.22
CA ASN A 3 37.32 -3.35 -1.14
C ASN A 3 36.86 -2.98 0.28
N GLU A 4 36.25 -1.80 0.45
CA GLU A 4 35.43 -1.47 1.62
C GLU A 4 34.24 -2.45 1.69
N THR A 5 34.45 -3.61 2.29
CA THR A 5 33.37 -4.57 2.52
C THR A 5 32.51 -4.06 3.68
N SER A 6 31.42 -3.38 3.35
CA SER A 6 30.36 -3.10 4.32
C SER A 6 29.83 -4.42 4.90
N VAL A 7 29.95 -4.60 6.21
CA VAL A 7 29.50 -5.82 6.87
C VAL A 7 28.09 -5.60 7.40
N LEU A 8 27.09 -5.82 6.55
CA LEU A 8 25.72 -6.00 7.05
C LEU A 8 25.65 -7.34 7.82
N PRO A 9 24.87 -7.41 8.92
CA PRO A 9 24.63 -8.68 9.59
C PRO A 9 24.08 -9.73 8.61
N GLY A 10 24.52 -10.99 8.74
CA GLY A 10 24.13 -12.06 7.82
C GLY A 10 22.61 -12.24 7.70
N HIS A 11 21.87 -12.03 8.78
CA HIS A 11 20.40 -12.10 8.77
C HIS A 11 19.75 -11.01 7.90
N VAL A 12 20.33 -9.81 7.84
CA VAL A 12 19.84 -8.71 6.97
C VAL A 12 20.07 -9.08 5.51
N VAL A 13 21.24 -9.65 5.20
CA VAL A 13 21.55 -10.13 3.85
C VAL A 13 20.58 -11.23 3.44
N LEU A 14 20.30 -12.18 4.33
CA LEU A 14 19.33 -13.26 4.08
C LEU A 14 17.91 -12.71 3.88
N LEU A 15 17.47 -11.73 4.66
CA LEU A 15 16.18 -11.05 4.47
C LEU A 15 16.09 -10.42 3.07
N GLY A 16 17.13 -9.70 2.65
CA GLY A 16 17.19 -9.12 1.31
C GLY A 16 17.08 -10.18 0.21
N GLN A 17 17.72 -11.35 0.39
CA GLN A 17 17.61 -12.48 -0.54
C GLN A 17 16.19 -13.08 -0.55
N ALA A 18 15.59 -13.27 0.63
CA ALA A 18 14.25 -13.83 0.80
C ALA A 18 13.14 -12.96 0.17
N LEU A 19 13.35 -11.65 0.08
CA LEU A 19 12.40 -10.71 -0.53
C LEU A 19 12.52 -10.57 -2.06
N ARG A 20 13.63 -11.01 -2.67
CA ARG A 20 13.82 -10.92 -4.13
C ARG A 20 12.76 -11.68 -4.95
N PRO A 21 12.36 -12.91 -4.60
CA PRO A 21 11.28 -13.61 -5.30
C PRO A 21 9.95 -12.83 -5.26
N LEU A 22 9.65 -12.21 -4.11
CA LEU A 22 8.43 -11.41 -3.96
C LEU A 22 8.46 -10.16 -4.85
N ARG A 23 9.61 -9.46 -4.89
CA ARG A 23 9.85 -8.33 -5.81
C ARG A 23 9.60 -8.74 -7.27
N ALA A 24 10.17 -9.86 -7.69
CA ALA A 24 10.00 -10.38 -9.06
C ALA A 24 8.54 -10.79 -9.36
N ALA A 25 7.86 -11.40 -8.40
CA ALA A 25 6.45 -11.78 -8.54
C ALA A 25 5.54 -10.56 -8.69
N LEU A 26 5.78 -9.51 -7.90
CA LEU A 26 5.03 -8.26 -7.97
C LEU A 26 5.26 -7.50 -9.29
N ALA A 27 6.52 -7.41 -9.75
CA ALA A 27 6.84 -6.82 -11.05
C ALA A 27 6.11 -7.55 -12.19
N ARG A 28 6.21 -8.88 -12.22
CA ARG A 28 5.51 -9.71 -13.22
C ARG A 28 4.00 -9.52 -13.17
N HIS A 29 3.42 -9.42 -11.97
CA HIS A 29 1.99 -9.17 -11.80
C HIS A 29 1.55 -7.83 -12.41
N LEU A 30 2.34 -6.77 -12.26
CA LEU A 30 2.05 -5.46 -12.84
C LEU A 30 2.18 -5.43 -14.38
N GLU A 31 3.00 -6.31 -14.95
CA GLU A 31 3.17 -6.46 -16.40
C GLU A 31 2.11 -7.39 -17.03
N THR A 32 1.50 -8.25 -16.22
CA THR A 32 0.55 -9.26 -16.71
C THR A 32 -0.76 -8.61 -17.16
N SER A 33 -1.11 -8.81 -18.43
CA SER A 33 -2.44 -8.48 -18.93
C SER A 33 -3.44 -9.55 -18.51
N VAL A 34 -4.55 -9.13 -17.90
CA VAL A 34 -5.62 -10.02 -17.44
C VAL A 34 -6.72 -10.05 -18.49
N ALA A 35 -7.11 -11.25 -18.93
CA ALA A 35 -8.24 -11.41 -19.83
C ALA A 35 -9.55 -11.02 -19.11
N GLN A 36 -10.39 -10.23 -19.78
CA GLN A 36 -11.70 -9.85 -19.25
C GLN A 36 -12.66 -11.03 -19.39
N THR A 37 -13.16 -11.52 -18.26
CA THR A 37 -13.99 -12.74 -18.18
C THR A 37 -15.31 -12.52 -17.44
N GLY A 38 -15.40 -11.49 -16.60
CA GLY A 38 -16.60 -11.18 -15.81
C GLY A 38 -17.38 -9.98 -16.34
N PHE A 39 -18.65 -9.87 -15.98
CA PHE A 39 -19.45 -8.66 -16.17
C PHE A 39 -19.96 -8.19 -14.80
N ASP A 40 -19.95 -6.88 -14.56
CA ASP A 40 -20.48 -6.29 -13.34
C ASP A 40 -21.62 -5.32 -13.68
N ALA A 41 -22.80 -5.61 -13.13
CA ALA A 41 -24.00 -4.80 -13.32
C ALA A 41 -24.10 -3.61 -12.36
N ASP A 42 -23.35 -3.63 -11.24
CA ASP A 42 -23.33 -2.57 -10.23
C ASP A 42 -21.88 -2.22 -9.88
N PHE A 43 -21.19 -1.64 -10.85
CA PHE A 43 -19.79 -1.27 -10.70
C PHE A 43 -19.58 -0.24 -9.58
N ALA A 44 -20.58 0.59 -9.25
CA ALA A 44 -20.48 1.56 -8.17
C ALA A 44 -20.34 0.89 -6.80
N ALA A 45 -21.14 -0.14 -6.51
CA ALA A 45 -20.99 -0.92 -5.29
C ALA A 45 -19.65 -1.65 -5.23
N THR A 46 -19.21 -2.24 -6.35
CA THR A 46 -17.90 -2.90 -6.46
C THR A 46 -16.74 -1.95 -6.25
N ALA A 47 -16.80 -0.74 -6.81
CA ALA A 47 -15.77 0.28 -6.65
C ALA A 47 -15.65 0.73 -5.19
N ARG A 48 -16.77 0.99 -4.51
CA ARG A 48 -16.79 1.37 -3.09
C ARG A 48 -16.18 0.27 -2.22
N HIS A 49 -16.66 -0.97 -2.37
CA HIS A 49 -16.12 -2.10 -1.61
C HIS A 49 -14.62 -2.30 -1.87
N SER A 50 -14.18 -2.11 -3.10
CA SER A 50 -12.76 -2.23 -3.47
C SER A 50 -11.90 -1.14 -2.85
N LEU A 51 -12.39 0.10 -2.74
CA LEU A 51 -11.66 1.17 -2.05
C LEU A 51 -11.50 0.88 -0.55
N ASP A 52 -12.53 0.36 0.11
CA ASP A 52 -12.44 -0.05 1.51
C ASP A 52 -11.45 -1.21 1.70
N ALA A 53 -11.44 -2.17 0.77
CA ALA A 53 -10.49 -3.28 0.76
C ALA A 53 -9.05 -2.80 0.55
N ILE A 54 -8.80 -1.91 -0.41
CA ILE A 54 -7.47 -1.29 -0.64
C ILE A 54 -6.96 -0.62 0.63
N ASP A 55 -7.80 0.18 1.30
CA ASP A 55 -7.40 0.85 2.54
C ASP A 55 -7.01 -0.13 3.65
N LEU A 56 -7.78 -1.21 3.79
CA LEU A 56 -7.48 -2.27 4.76
C LEU A 56 -6.17 -2.97 4.43
N ASP A 57 -5.98 -3.35 3.16
CA ASP A 57 -4.80 -4.08 2.71
C ASP A 57 -3.54 -3.21 2.81
N VAL A 58 -3.58 -1.95 2.41
CA VAL A 58 -2.46 -1.01 2.56
C VAL A 58 -2.07 -0.85 4.04
N ARG A 59 -3.03 -0.73 4.95
CA ARG A 59 -2.74 -0.67 6.40
C ARG A 59 -2.06 -1.94 6.90
N ARG A 60 -2.53 -3.11 6.46
CA ARG A 60 -1.94 -4.41 6.84
C ARG A 60 -0.51 -4.55 6.30
N ILE A 61 -0.29 -4.18 5.04
CA ILE A 61 1.05 -4.18 4.41
C ILE A 61 2.00 -3.29 5.20
N CYS A 62 1.56 -2.09 5.60
CA CYS A 62 2.41 -1.18 6.36
C CYS A 62 2.75 -1.72 7.76
N ALA A 63 1.77 -2.31 8.46
CA ALA A 63 2.02 -2.97 9.73
C ALA A 63 3.00 -4.14 9.59
N ALA A 64 2.82 -4.98 8.56
CA ALA A 64 3.68 -6.12 8.25
C ALA A 64 5.08 -5.73 7.74
N ALA A 65 5.25 -4.54 7.16
CA ALA A 65 6.57 -4.00 6.81
C ALA A 65 7.32 -3.45 8.03
N LEU A 66 6.59 -2.90 9.00
CA LEU A 66 7.16 -2.30 10.20
C LEU A 66 7.53 -3.32 11.28
N GLU A 67 6.59 -4.20 11.64
CA GLU A 67 6.68 -4.95 12.89
C GLU A 67 7.64 -6.14 12.78
N PRO A 68 7.48 -7.09 11.83
CA PRO A 68 8.36 -8.23 11.70
C PRO A 68 9.72 -7.84 11.13
N MET A 69 9.77 -7.09 10.02
CA MET A 69 11.05 -6.73 9.38
C MET A 69 11.87 -5.72 10.19
N GLY A 70 11.20 -4.78 10.86
CA GLY A 70 11.86 -3.86 11.78
C GLY A 70 12.44 -4.57 13.00
N ARG A 71 11.70 -5.55 13.57
CA ARG A 71 12.22 -6.40 14.65
C ARG A 71 13.41 -7.25 14.18
N LEU A 72 13.31 -7.90 13.02
CA LEU A 72 14.38 -8.74 12.48
C LEU A 72 15.67 -7.97 12.23
N ALA A 73 15.58 -6.72 11.76
CA ALA A 73 16.74 -5.86 11.57
C ALA A 73 17.36 -5.36 12.89
N ALA A 74 16.62 -5.40 13.99
CA ALA A 74 17.06 -4.94 15.31
C ALA A 74 17.59 -6.08 16.21
N LEU A 75 17.40 -7.34 15.83
CA LEU A 75 17.87 -8.49 16.60
C LEU A 75 19.32 -8.84 16.24
N ASP A 76 20.18 -8.97 17.24
CA ASP A 76 21.59 -9.39 17.03
C ASP A 76 21.70 -10.82 16.47
N ARG A 77 20.70 -11.67 16.75
CA ARG A 77 20.62 -13.05 16.28
C ARG A 77 19.18 -13.41 15.96
N CYS A 78 18.96 -13.91 14.75
CA CYS A 78 17.70 -14.44 14.29
C CYS A 78 17.98 -15.68 13.44
N GLY A 79 17.15 -16.72 13.58
CA GLY A 79 17.32 -17.95 12.82
C GLY A 79 16.86 -17.79 11.37
N ASP A 80 17.48 -18.51 10.44
CA ASP A 80 17.11 -18.50 9.02
C ASP A 80 15.61 -18.78 8.79
N ALA A 81 15.03 -19.70 9.57
CA ALA A 81 13.61 -20.04 9.50
C ALA A 81 12.69 -18.86 9.87
N GLU A 82 13.08 -18.03 10.85
CA GLU A 82 12.31 -16.86 11.26
C GLU A 82 12.34 -15.77 10.18
N ILE A 83 13.51 -15.58 9.55
CA ILE A 83 13.70 -14.63 8.45
C ILE A 83 12.88 -15.02 7.24
N LEU A 84 12.94 -16.30 6.86
CA LEU A 84 12.14 -16.85 5.75
C LEU A 84 10.64 -16.79 6.07
N GLY A 85 10.25 -17.09 7.32
CA GLY A 85 8.87 -16.97 7.78
C GLY A 85 8.34 -15.54 7.65
N ALA A 86 9.11 -14.54 8.08
CA ALA A 86 8.69 -13.14 7.95
C ALA A 86 8.55 -12.67 6.49
N ALA A 87 9.41 -13.14 5.58
CA ALA A 87 9.27 -12.85 4.16
C ALA A 87 7.99 -13.49 3.58
N GLN A 88 7.67 -14.72 3.99
CA GLN A 88 6.44 -15.42 3.61
C GLN A 88 5.19 -14.74 4.19
N ASP A 89 5.23 -14.32 5.44
CA ASP A 89 4.14 -13.61 6.10
C ASP A 89 3.86 -12.28 5.40
N PHE A 90 4.91 -11.53 5.04
CA PHE A 90 4.76 -10.29 4.27
C PHE A 90 4.16 -10.56 2.88
N GLN A 91 4.61 -11.61 2.19
CA GLN A 91 3.99 -12.04 0.93
C GLN A 91 2.50 -12.36 1.12
N ALA A 92 2.13 -13.09 2.18
CA ALA A 92 0.74 -13.44 2.47
C ALA A 92 -0.14 -12.20 2.66
N VAL A 93 0.40 -11.15 3.28
CA VAL A 93 -0.30 -9.86 3.46
C VAL A 93 -0.43 -9.07 2.16
N LEU A 94 0.47 -9.25 1.19
CA LEU A 94 0.40 -8.59 -0.12
C LEU A 94 -0.61 -9.27 -1.08
N LEU A 95 -0.82 -10.58 -0.94
CA LEU A 95 -1.69 -11.36 -1.84
C LEU A 95 -3.12 -10.81 -1.98
N PRO A 96 -3.83 -10.37 -0.92
CA PRO A 96 -5.16 -9.76 -1.05
C PRO A 96 -5.20 -8.57 -2.01
N LEU A 97 -4.21 -7.67 -1.94
CA LEU A 97 -4.13 -6.49 -2.81
C LEU A 97 -3.91 -6.89 -4.28
N MET A 98 -3.01 -7.86 -4.53
CA MET A 98 -2.76 -8.41 -5.87
C MET A 98 -4.00 -9.11 -6.43
N ASN A 99 -4.68 -9.91 -5.62
CA ASN A 99 -5.89 -10.62 -6.02
C ASN A 99 -7.05 -9.64 -6.30
N GLY A 100 -7.16 -8.57 -5.50
CA GLY A 100 -8.09 -7.47 -5.74
C GLY A 100 -7.86 -6.82 -7.10
N HIS A 101 -6.61 -6.49 -7.43
CA HIS A 101 -6.24 -5.94 -8.73
C HIS A 101 -6.61 -6.89 -9.89
N THR A 102 -6.22 -8.18 -9.83
CA THR A 102 -6.57 -9.16 -10.87
C THR A 102 -8.09 -9.29 -11.03
N ARG A 103 -8.82 -9.36 -9.91
CA ARG A 103 -10.28 -9.49 -9.93
C ARG A 103 -10.93 -8.32 -10.63
N ILE A 104 -10.53 -7.09 -10.32
CA ILE A 104 -11.05 -5.90 -11.01
C ILE A 104 -10.62 -5.88 -12.47
N ALA A 105 -9.38 -6.25 -12.80
CA ALA A 105 -8.89 -6.26 -14.18
C ALA A 105 -9.63 -7.26 -15.07
N ALA A 106 -10.13 -8.35 -14.49
CA ALA A 106 -10.94 -9.36 -15.18
C ALA A 106 -12.39 -8.90 -15.45
N LEU A 107 -12.86 -7.79 -14.87
CA LEU A 107 -14.21 -7.27 -15.11
C LEU A 107 -14.27 -6.55 -16.47
N ARG A 108 -15.32 -6.86 -17.22
CA ARG A 108 -15.76 -6.13 -18.40
C ARG A 108 -16.84 -5.14 -17.96
N VAL A 109 -16.50 -3.86 -18.02
CA VAL A 109 -17.38 -2.76 -17.59
C VAL A 109 -17.63 -1.84 -18.79
N PRO A 110 -18.75 -1.98 -19.51
CA PRO A 110 -19.03 -1.17 -20.69
C PRO A 110 -19.65 0.19 -20.33
N GLY A 111 -19.58 1.12 -21.28
CA GLY A 111 -20.29 2.39 -21.22
C GLY A 111 -19.69 3.38 -20.22
N GLU A 112 -20.57 4.12 -19.54
CA GLU A 112 -20.19 5.21 -18.62
C GLU A 112 -19.38 4.76 -17.40
N ASP A 113 -19.41 3.47 -17.06
CA ASP A 113 -18.67 2.91 -15.91
C ASP A 113 -17.23 2.54 -16.27
N ALA A 114 -16.89 2.48 -17.56
CA ALA A 114 -15.55 2.12 -18.04
C ALA A 114 -14.45 3.06 -17.52
N HIS A 115 -14.78 4.35 -17.40
CA HIS A 115 -13.86 5.35 -16.85
C HIS A 115 -13.54 5.08 -15.38
N ALA A 116 -14.56 4.84 -14.56
CA ALA A 116 -14.39 4.49 -13.15
C ALA A 116 -13.64 3.17 -12.97
N HIS A 117 -13.85 2.21 -13.87
CA HIS A 117 -13.08 0.97 -13.91
C HIS A 117 -11.59 1.23 -14.13
N GLY A 118 -11.23 2.11 -15.06
CA GLY A 118 -9.86 2.58 -15.26
C GLY A 118 -9.27 3.24 -14.00
N LEU A 119 -10.01 4.16 -13.38
CA LEU A 119 -9.58 4.84 -12.15
C LEU A 119 -9.33 3.86 -10.99
N LEU A 120 -10.19 2.86 -10.82
CA LEU A 120 -10.02 1.84 -9.78
C LEU A 120 -8.79 0.96 -10.04
N LEU A 121 -8.57 0.54 -11.29
CA LEU A 121 -7.38 -0.21 -11.68
C LEU A 121 -6.10 0.58 -11.42
N ASP A 122 -6.10 1.85 -11.78
CA ASP A 122 -4.94 2.71 -11.56
C ASP A 122 -4.70 2.98 -10.08
N THR A 123 -5.75 3.01 -9.25
CA THR A 123 -5.63 3.06 -7.79
C THR A 123 -4.92 1.81 -7.25
N TYR A 124 -5.32 0.60 -7.68
CA TYR A 124 -4.61 -0.63 -7.31
C TYR A 124 -3.15 -0.62 -7.77
N ARG A 125 -2.90 -0.27 -9.04
CA ARG A 125 -1.55 -0.20 -9.62
C ARG A 125 -0.66 0.77 -8.87
N HIS A 126 -1.19 1.92 -8.46
CA HIS A 126 -0.47 2.91 -7.67
C HIS A 126 0.06 2.31 -6.36
N HIS A 127 -0.80 1.64 -5.60
CA HIS A 127 -0.38 1.02 -4.33
C HIS A 127 0.58 -0.14 -4.54
N LEU A 128 0.35 -1.01 -5.53
CA LEU A 128 1.25 -2.10 -5.87
C LEU A 128 2.63 -1.58 -6.33
N ARG A 129 2.68 -0.49 -7.10
CA ARG A 129 3.95 0.16 -7.51
C ARG A 129 4.68 0.77 -6.32
N ASN A 130 3.97 1.42 -5.38
CA ASN A 130 4.61 1.94 -4.17
C ASN A 130 5.28 0.83 -3.35
N VAL A 131 4.63 -0.34 -3.22
CA VAL A 131 5.22 -1.51 -2.56
C VAL A 131 6.41 -2.06 -3.35
N LEU A 132 6.30 -2.13 -4.68
CA LEU A 132 7.39 -2.60 -5.55
C LEU A 132 8.63 -1.70 -5.44
N CYS A 133 8.47 -0.38 -5.59
CA CYS A 133 9.56 0.58 -5.47
C CYS A 133 10.23 0.50 -4.08
N TRP A 134 9.44 0.30 -3.03
CA TRP A 134 9.97 0.10 -1.68
C TRP A 134 10.77 -1.21 -1.55
N LEU A 135 10.27 -2.32 -2.12
CA LEU A 135 11.00 -3.60 -2.14
C LEU A 135 12.30 -3.50 -2.95
N GLU A 136 12.29 -2.80 -4.08
CA GLU A 136 13.48 -2.50 -4.89
C GLU A 136 14.50 -1.73 -4.06
N GLU A 137 14.10 -0.59 -3.48
CA GLU A 137 14.97 0.23 -2.64
C GLU A 137 15.54 -0.57 -1.46
N LEU A 138 14.72 -1.39 -0.79
CA LEU A 138 15.15 -2.22 0.33
C LEU A 138 16.17 -3.27 -0.09
N THR A 139 15.84 -4.07 -1.11
CA THR A 139 16.68 -5.19 -1.55
C THR A 139 17.98 -4.72 -2.20
N ASP A 140 17.95 -3.61 -2.93
CA ASP A 140 19.14 -3.01 -3.53
C ASP A 140 20.01 -2.33 -2.47
N SER A 141 19.40 -1.73 -1.44
CA SER A 141 20.13 -1.17 -0.29
C SER A 141 20.82 -2.24 0.55
N ILE A 142 20.23 -3.44 0.67
CA ILE A 142 20.85 -4.58 1.34
C ILE A 142 21.97 -5.18 0.48
N ALA A 143 21.79 -5.21 -0.84
CA ALA A 143 22.79 -5.76 -1.77
C ALA A 143 24.02 -4.86 -1.93
N ASP A 144 23.83 -3.53 -1.90
CA ASP A 144 24.87 -2.51 -2.03
C ASP A 144 24.63 -1.35 -1.03
N PRO A 145 24.91 -1.58 0.27
CA PRO A 145 24.70 -0.58 1.32
C PRO A 145 25.57 0.67 1.14
N VAL A 146 26.82 0.52 0.68
CA VAL A 146 27.73 1.66 0.48
C VAL A 146 27.25 2.53 -0.67
N GLY A 147 26.88 1.93 -1.81
CA GLY A 147 26.30 2.69 -2.91
C GLY A 147 24.96 3.32 -2.56
N ALA A 148 24.14 2.66 -1.73
CA ALA A 148 22.90 3.25 -1.21
C ALA A 148 23.16 4.48 -0.33
N LEU A 149 24.17 4.45 0.54
CA LEU A 149 24.60 5.60 1.34
C LEU A 149 25.09 6.76 0.46
N ARG A 150 25.96 6.46 -0.53
CA ARG A 150 26.46 7.46 -1.50
C ARG A 150 25.34 8.14 -2.27
N ARG A 151 24.38 7.37 -2.79
CA ARG A 151 23.20 7.91 -3.51
C ARG A 151 22.36 8.87 -2.65
N ARG A 152 22.41 8.71 -1.33
CA ARG A 152 21.68 9.56 -0.36
C ARG A 152 22.53 10.70 0.21
N GLY A 153 23.79 10.83 -0.22
CA GLY A 153 24.72 11.83 0.33
C GLY A 153 25.04 11.58 1.81
N LEU A 154 24.93 10.34 2.28
CA LEU A 154 25.25 9.96 3.65
C LEU A 154 26.72 9.57 3.77
N PRO A 155 27.34 9.73 4.96
CA PRO A 155 28.71 9.29 5.20
C PRO A 155 28.88 7.79 4.86
N THR A 156 30.01 7.44 4.27
CA THR A 156 30.39 6.05 3.98
C THR A 156 31.38 5.48 5.00
N THR A 157 31.57 6.16 6.13
CA THR A 157 32.47 5.72 7.20
C THR A 157 31.76 5.79 8.54
N GLY A 158 32.15 4.91 9.46
CA GLY A 158 31.55 4.81 10.79
C GLY A 158 30.21 4.08 10.79
N ARG A 159 29.43 4.29 11.87
CA ARG A 159 28.10 3.70 12.04
C ARG A 159 27.05 4.64 11.48
N VAL A 160 26.38 4.22 10.40
CA VAL A 160 25.35 5.00 9.74
C VAL A 160 24.05 4.22 9.66
N GLU A 161 22.93 4.89 9.93
CA GLU A 161 21.60 4.33 9.80
C GLU A 161 21.05 4.56 8.38
N LEU A 162 20.80 3.47 7.66
CA LEU A 162 20.15 3.52 6.36
C LEU A 162 18.66 3.26 6.52
N ARG A 163 17.85 4.28 6.25
CA ARG A 163 16.40 4.25 6.49
C ARG A 163 15.62 4.05 5.21
N VAL A 164 15.04 2.88 4.99
CA VAL A 164 14.20 2.59 3.82
C VAL A 164 12.74 2.77 4.19
N ARG A 165 12.04 3.71 3.54
CA ARG A 165 10.68 4.12 3.93
C ARG A 165 9.63 3.60 2.97
N LEU A 166 8.62 2.91 3.50
CA LEU A 166 7.40 2.65 2.75
C LEU A 166 6.52 3.90 2.87
N THR A 167 6.51 4.70 1.82
CA THR A 167 5.63 5.86 1.72
C THR A 167 4.35 5.45 1.03
N SER A 168 3.23 5.74 1.68
CA SER A 168 1.91 5.47 1.14
C SER A 168 1.31 6.81 0.79
N THR A 169 1.22 7.08 -0.50
CA THR A 169 0.59 8.30 -1.02
C THR A 169 -0.82 7.99 -1.49
N LEU A 170 -1.73 8.94 -1.29
CA LEU A 170 -3.07 8.87 -1.85
C LEU A 170 -2.96 8.77 -3.38
N ALA A 171 -3.57 7.74 -3.97
CA ALA A 171 -3.65 7.65 -5.42
C ALA A 171 -4.46 8.84 -5.95
N PRO A 172 -3.96 9.64 -6.90
CA PRO A 172 -4.71 10.79 -7.43
C PRO A 172 -6.06 10.36 -8.03
N GLN A 173 -6.11 9.17 -8.63
CA GLN A 173 -7.32 8.56 -9.20
C GLN A 173 -8.41 8.30 -8.16
N ARG A 174 -8.05 8.14 -6.88
CA ARG A 174 -9.01 7.88 -5.80
C ARG A 174 -9.91 9.07 -5.53
N ILE A 175 -9.41 10.30 -5.71
CA ILE A 175 -10.22 11.51 -5.52
C ILE A 175 -11.33 11.55 -6.58
N GLU A 176 -10.95 11.35 -7.84
CA GLU A 176 -11.87 11.34 -8.96
C GLU A 176 -12.88 10.18 -8.86
N LEU A 177 -12.41 8.98 -8.49
CA LEU A 177 -13.28 7.83 -8.28
C LEU A 177 -14.28 8.07 -7.15
N GLY A 178 -13.87 8.74 -6.06
CA GLY A 178 -14.77 9.11 -4.96
C GLY A 178 -15.88 10.05 -5.41
N VAL A 179 -15.57 11.04 -6.24
CA VAL A 179 -16.57 11.94 -6.83
C VAL A 179 -17.54 11.16 -7.72
N TRP A 180 -17.01 10.26 -8.55
CA TRP A 180 -17.83 9.44 -9.44
C TRP A 180 -18.79 8.51 -8.67
N ILE A 181 -18.33 7.85 -7.60
CA ILE A 181 -19.17 6.99 -6.74
C ILE A 181 -20.32 7.82 -6.15
N ALA A 182 -20.02 8.98 -5.57
CA ALA A 182 -21.03 9.86 -4.98
C ALA A 182 -22.08 10.33 -6.01
N GLN A 183 -21.65 10.63 -7.24
CA GLN A 183 -22.56 11.00 -8.32
C GLN A 183 -23.49 9.85 -8.71
N ARG A 184 -22.97 8.61 -8.81
CA ARG A 184 -23.78 7.42 -9.11
C ARG A 184 -24.83 7.14 -8.05
N GLU A 185 -24.45 7.21 -6.77
CA GLU A 185 -25.38 7.01 -5.66
C GLU A 185 -26.54 8.03 -5.68
N LEU A 186 -26.24 9.29 -5.98
CA LEU A 186 -27.24 10.35 -6.07
C LEU A 186 -28.23 10.10 -7.23
N LEU A 187 -27.74 9.66 -8.39
CA LEU A 187 -28.61 9.30 -9.52
C LEU A 187 -29.51 8.10 -9.18
N THR A 188 -28.98 7.09 -8.50
CA THR A 188 -29.77 5.93 -8.05
C THR A 188 -30.85 6.35 -7.05
N ALA A 189 -30.52 7.20 -6.08
CA ALA A 189 -31.48 7.74 -5.12
C ALA A 189 -32.59 8.57 -5.80
N GLN A 190 -32.25 9.39 -6.80
CA GLN A 190 -33.23 10.16 -7.58
C GLN A 190 -34.18 9.26 -8.37
N ARG A 191 -33.65 8.19 -8.99
CA ARG A 191 -34.48 7.20 -9.71
C ARG A 191 -35.49 6.55 -8.77
N HIS A 192 -35.05 6.10 -7.60
CA HIS A 192 -35.95 5.51 -6.60
C HIS A 192 -37.04 6.49 -6.13
N ARG A 193 -36.72 7.77 -5.97
CA ARG A 193 -37.68 8.81 -5.60
C ARG A 193 -38.73 9.05 -6.69
N ASN A 194 -38.33 9.00 -7.96
CA ASN A 194 -39.23 9.21 -9.09
C ASN A 194 -40.09 7.98 -9.44
N THR A 195 -39.70 6.79 -8.97
CA THR A 195 -40.47 5.54 -9.16
C THR A 195 -41.52 5.29 -8.08
N LEU A 196 -41.54 6.05 -6.97
CA LEU A 196 -42.71 6.01 -6.10
C LEU A 196 -43.89 6.64 -6.84
N PRO A 197 -45.05 5.97 -6.94
CA PRO A 197 -46.26 6.62 -7.42
C PRO A 197 -46.48 7.84 -6.54
N SER A 198 -46.64 9.01 -7.16
CA SER A 198 -47.16 10.19 -6.49
C SER A 198 -48.53 9.80 -5.93
N ALA A 199 -48.56 9.34 -4.68
CA ALA A 199 -49.78 9.25 -3.91
C ALA A 199 -50.24 10.71 -3.77
N ARG A 200 -51.16 11.11 -4.65
CA ARG A 200 -51.86 12.38 -4.54
C ARG A 200 -52.28 12.50 -3.07
N PRO A 201 -51.90 13.59 -2.36
CA PRO A 201 -52.36 13.75 -1.00
C PRO A 201 -53.88 13.84 -1.07
N ALA A 202 -54.56 12.86 -0.48
CA ALA A 202 -55.94 13.04 -0.10
C ALA A 202 -55.95 14.24 0.83
N VAL A 203 -56.55 15.34 0.38
CA VAL A 203 -56.77 16.54 1.18
C VAL A 203 -57.52 16.11 2.42
N ARG A 204 -56.81 16.04 3.54
CA ARG A 204 -57.41 15.95 4.87
C ARG A 204 -56.84 17.11 5.66
N THR A 205 -57.67 18.15 5.74
CA THR A 205 -57.51 19.24 6.68
C THR A 205 -57.54 18.68 8.10
N ASP A 206 -56.42 18.77 8.81
CA ASP A 206 -56.47 18.98 10.25
C ASP A 206 -55.19 19.67 10.72
N TYR A 207 -55.39 20.74 11.48
CA TYR A 207 -54.37 21.58 12.09
C TYR A 207 -53.67 20.82 13.22
N GLY A 208 -52.34 20.73 13.18
CA GLY A 208 -51.57 20.05 14.23
C GLY A 208 -50.08 20.33 14.15
N SER A 209 -49.68 21.34 14.92
CA SER A 209 -48.32 21.83 15.17
C SER A 209 -47.24 20.77 15.44
N GLY A 210 -46.04 21.01 14.88
CA GLY A 210 -44.77 20.77 15.57
C GLY A 210 -43.99 19.51 15.18
N GLY A 211 -42.89 19.69 14.42
CA GLY A 211 -41.86 18.65 14.31
C GLY A 211 -40.91 18.84 13.14
N PHE A 212 -39.93 19.74 13.26
CA PHE A 212 -38.76 19.74 12.38
C PHE A 212 -37.92 18.48 12.64
N ALA A 213 -37.99 17.50 11.76
CA ALA A 213 -37.07 16.37 11.74
C ALA A 213 -35.81 16.77 10.94
N PRO A 214 -34.58 16.58 11.47
CA PRO A 214 -33.37 16.92 10.75
C PRO A 214 -33.08 15.89 9.65
N LEU A 215 -32.64 16.37 8.50
CA LEU A 215 -32.14 15.55 7.39
C LEU A 215 -30.91 14.72 7.84
N PRO A 216 -30.71 13.48 7.33
CA PRO A 216 -29.51 12.72 7.60
C PRO A 216 -28.30 13.43 7.00
N ALA A 217 -27.33 13.74 7.86
CA ALA A 217 -26.07 14.33 7.47
C ALA A 217 -25.31 13.42 6.49
N CYS A 218 -24.78 14.02 5.44
CA CYS A 218 -23.81 13.40 4.53
C CYS A 218 -22.65 12.83 5.36
N PRO A 219 -22.29 11.53 5.23
CA PRO A 219 -21.10 11.00 5.87
C PRO A 219 -19.91 11.77 5.32
N LYS A 220 -19.19 12.47 6.20
CA LYS A 220 -17.91 13.11 5.85
C LYS A 220 -17.01 12.03 5.26
N ALA A 221 -16.79 12.09 3.95
CA ALA A 221 -15.79 11.30 3.27
C ALA A 221 -14.47 11.54 4.00
N GLY A 222 -14.04 10.53 4.75
CA GLY A 222 -12.85 10.58 5.58
C GLY A 222 -11.67 10.89 4.69
N LEU A 223 -11.07 12.05 4.92
CA LEU A 223 -9.74 12.42 4.48
C LEU A 223 -8.75 11.48 5.22
N GLY A 224 -8.71 10.21 4.81
CA GLY A 224 -8.07 9.13 5.55
C GLY A 224 -6.57 9.10 5.30
N PHE A 225 -5.78 9.28 6.36
CA PHE A 225 -4.53 8.55 6.66
C PHE A 225 -3.59 8.18 5.49
N TRP A 226 -3.04 9.16 4.77
CA TRP A 226 -1.87 8.97 3.90
C TRP A 226 -0.70 9.76 4.48
N GLY A 227 0.21 9.04 5.16
CA GLY A 227 1.40 9.60 5.80
C GLY A 227 2.59 8.66 5.64
N THR A 228 3.72 8.97 6.27
CA THR A 228 4.86 8.04 6.30
C THR A 228 4.45 6.83 7.14
N LEU A 229 4.13 5.70 6.49
CA LEU A 229 3.52 4.55 7.17
C LEU A 229 4.54 3.56 7.72
N GLY A 230 5.82 3.65 7.33
CA GLY A 230 6.86 2.89 7.99
C GLY A 230 8.27 3.16 7.50
N ALA A 231 9.25 2.82 8.33
CA ALA A 231 10.67 2.91 8.02
C ALA A 231 11.42 1.72 8.60
N VAL A 232 12.10 0.96 7.75
CA VAL A 232 13.09 -0.02 8.18
C VAL A 232 14.41 0.71 8.36
N VAL A 233 15.03 0.58 9.54
CA VAL A 233 16.34 1.16 9.84
C VAL A 233 17.37 0.05 9.81
N LEU A 234 18.34 0.16 8.91
CA LEU A 234 19.46 -0.76 8.80
C LEU A 234 20.68 -0.08 9.43
N GLY A 235 21.24 -0.68 10.47
CA GLY A 235 22.53 -0.26 11.00
C GLY A 235 23.66 -0.76 10.09
N VAL A 236 24.36 0.15 9.41
CA VAL A 236 25.52 -0.19 8.60
C VAL A 236 26.77 0.22 9.37
N GLY A 237 27.59 -0.77 9.74
CA GLY A 237 28.95 -0.54 10.23
C GLY A 237 29.91 -0.61 9.04
N ILE A 238 30.49 0.53 8.65
CA ILE A 238 31.56 0.54 7.66
C ILE A 238 32.88 0.62 8.41
N ALA A 239 33.64 -0.47 8.37
CA ALA A 239 34.99 -0.54 8.91
C ALA A 239 35.93 0.27 8.01
N GLY A 240 36.05 1.56 8.27
CA GLY A 240 37.32 2.24 8.05
C GLY A 240 38.23 1.88 9.22
N MET A 241 39.51 1.58 8.97
CA MET A 241 40.54 1.35 10.00
C MET A 241 40.66 2.53 10.99
N LEU A 242 39.68 2.71 11.88
CA LEU A 242 39.64 3.73 12.93
C LEU A 242 39.39 3.14 14.31
N PHE A 243 39.38 1.80 14.42
CA PHE A 243 39.86 1.15 15.64
C PHE A 243 41.36 1.03 15.48
N GLY A 244 42.04 2.15 15.73
CA GLY A 244 43.48 2.17 15.94
C GLY A 244 43.80 1.17 17.03
N ASP A 245 44.62 0.21 16.65
CA ASP A 245 45.31 -0.73 17.51
C ASP A 245 46.35 0.07 18.31
N ASP A 246 45.91 0.88 19.28
CA ASP A 246 46.81 1.41 20.32
C ASP A 246 46.98 0.32 21.39
N CYS A 247 47.57 -0.80 20.97
CA CYS A 247 48.27 -1.72 21.84
C CYS A 247 49.77 -1.36 21.79
N ASP A 248 50.12 -0.19 22.32
CA ASP A 248 51.50 0.09 22.70
C ASP A 248 51.84 -0.83 23.88
N CYS A 249 52.72 -1.79 23.60
CA CYS A 249 53.40 -2.60 24.60
C CYS A 249 54.54 -1.77 25.21
N GLU A 250 54.41 -1.39 26.47
CA GLU A 250 55.52 -1.34 27.46
C GLU A 250 55.03 -1.76 28.85
#